data_AF-A0A9Q3K4M9-F1
#
_entry.id   AF-A0A9Q3K4M9-F1
#
_cell.length_a   1.000
_cell.length_b   1.000
_cell.length_c   1.000
_cell.angle_alpha   90.00
_cell.angle_beta   90.00
_cell.angle_gamma   90.00
#
_symmetry.space_group_name_H-M   'P 1'
#
loop_
_entity.id
_entity.type
_entity.pdbx_description
1 polymer ?
#
loop_
_entity_poly.entity_id
_entity_poly.type
_entity_poly.pdbx_seq_one_letter_code
_entity_poly.pdbx_strand_id
1 'polypeptide(L)' 'MTQERIRAYKNIKKALTKAPLLLIADWNIPFKLYIDASGDGLGESLHQVQIIDDKPIEGPVCYITRANLASIVGD' A
#
# COMPACT_ATOMS: atom_id res chain seq x y z
N MET A 1 14.05 -21.44 -1.17
CA MET A 1 12.94 -20.71 -1.85
C MET A 1 12.84 -21.26 -3.26
N THR A 2 11.69 -21.78 -3.71
CA THR A 2 11.56 -22.37 -5.07
C THR A 2 11.42 -21.29 -6.14
N GLN A 3 11.76 -21.60 -7.40
CA GLN A 3 11.61 -20.66 -8.52
C GLN A 3 10.15 -20.24 -8.72
N GLU A 4 9.23 -21.17 -8.53
CA GLU A 4 7.79 -20.90 -8.56
C GLU A 4 7.38 -19.86 -7.51
N ARG A 5 7.84 -20.01 -6.26
CA ARG A 5 7.55 -19.05 -5.17
C ARG A 5 8.09 -17.66 -5.48
N ILE A 6 9.29 -17.57 -6.06
CA ILE A 6 9.88 -16.29 -6.47
C ILE A 6 9.03 -15.64 -7.57
N ARG A 7 8.59 -16.43 -8.55
CA ARG A 7 7.73 -15.93 -9.64
C ARG A 7 6.39 -15.44 -9.12
N ALA A 8 5.74 -16.21 -8.25
CA ALA A 8 4.47 -15.84 -7.62
C ALA A 8 4.61 -14.53 -6.82
N TYR A 9 5.65 -14.41 -5.98
CA TYR A 9 5.93 -13.19 -5.22
C TYR A 9 6.14 -11.96 -6.12
N LYS A 10 6.93 -12.11 -7.19
CA LYS A 10 7.14 -11.02 -8.17
C LYS A 10 5.85 -10.62 -8.88
N ASN A 11 4.99 -11.59 -9.23
CA ASN A 11 3.70 -11.33 -9.85
C ASN A 11 2.77 -10.55 -8.92
N ILE A 12 2.70 -10.93 -7.64
CA ILE A 12 1.89 -10.23 -6.63
C ILE A 12 2.36 -8.79 -6.49
N LYS A 13 3.67 -8.55 -6.31
CA LYS A 13 4.21 -7.18 -6.23
C LYS A 13 3.84 -6.34 -7.45
N LYS A 14 3.96 -6.90 -8.65
CA LYS A 14 3.60 -6.21 -9.89
C LYS A 14 2.12 -5.87 -9.97
N ALA A 15 1.24 -6.75 -9.47
CA ALA A 15 -0.20 -6.50 -9.43
C ALA A 15 -0.56 -5.42 -8.40
N LEU A 16 0.11 -5.40 -7.24
CA LEU A 16 -0.12 -4.42 -6.18
C LEU A 16 0.24 -2.98 -6.59
N THR A 17 1.18 -2.81 -7.53
CA THR A 17 1.68 -1.50 -7.97
C THR A 17 1.13 -1.08 -9.34
N LYS A 18 -0.01 -1.63 -9.77
CA LYS A 18 -0.62 -1.34 -11.08
C LYS A 18 -2.13 -1.19 -10.97
N ALA A 19 -2.69 -0.49 -11.95
CA ALA A 19 -4.13 -0.49 -12.19
C ALA A 19 -4.63 -1.93 -12.47
N PRO A 20 -5.88 -2.26 -12.11
CA PRO A 20 -6.87 -1.38 -11.49
C PRO A 20 -6.74 -1.28 -9.96
N LEU A 21 -5.80 -1.99 -9.33
CA LEU A 21 -5.70 -2.03 -7.87
C LEU A 21 -5.14 -0.72 -7.29
N LEU A 22 -4.07 -0.20 -7.88
CA LEU A 22 -3.50 1.09 -7.47
C LEU A 22 -4.23 2.22 -8.22
N LEU A 23 -5.00 3.00 -7.48
CA LEU A 23 -5.77 4.12 -8.01
C LEU A 23 -4.86 5.31 -8.32
N ILE A 24 -5.26 6.10 -9.32
CA ILE A 24 -4.65 7.41 -9.57
C ILE A 24 -5.24 8.38 -8.54
N ALA A 25 -4.39 9.20 -7.90
CA ALA A 25 -4.84 10.18 -6.93
C ALA A 25 -5.74 11.24 -7.59
N ASP A 26 -6.89 11.51 -6.99
CA ASP A 26 -7.72 12.66 -7.33
C ASP A 26 -7.67 13.69 -6.20
N TRP A 27 -7.10 14.86 -6.47
CA TRP A 27 -6.88 15.90 -5.46
C TRP A 27 -8.16 16.65 -5.06
N ASN A 28 -9.29 16.39 -5.74
CA ASN A 28 -10.57 17.01 -5.43
C ASN A 28 -11.40 16.22 -4.40
N ILE A 29 -10.97 15.01 -4.04
CA ILE A 29 -11.66 14.14 -3.08
C ILE A 29 -10.78 13.86 -1.86
N PRO A 30 -11.37 13.64 -0.67
CA PRO A 30 -10.60 13.39 0.54
C PRO A 30 -9.86 12.06 0.49
N PHE A 31 -8.69 12.03 1.14
CA PHE A 31 -7.93 10.80 1.36
C PHE A 31 -8.30 10.15 2.70
N LYS A 32 -8.13 8.83 2.77
CA LYS A 32 -8.17 8.03 4.00
C LYS A 32 -6.78 7.46 4.26
N LEU A 33 -6.21 7.75 5.43
CA LEU A 33 -4.92 7.21 5.83
C LEU A 33 -5.13 6.05 6.81
N TYR A 34 -4.72 4.85 6.41
CA TYR A 34 -4.63 3.69 7.29
C TYR A 34 -3.20 3.55 7.78
N ILE A 35 -3.03 3.27 9.06
CA ILE A 35 -1.73 3.14 9.71
C ILE A 35 -1.78 1.92 10.61
N ASP A 36 -0.74 1.09 10.53
CA ASP A 36 -0.47 0.03 11.48
C ASP A 36 1.01 0.09 11.89
N ALA A 37 1.26 -0.16 13.17
CA ALA A 37 2.60 -0.12 13.76
C ALA A 37 2.84 -1.43 14.51
N SER A 38 3.90 -2.14 14.14
CA SER A 38 4.28 -3.38 14.83
C SER A 38 5.79 -3.54 14.91
N GLY A 39 6.29 -3.88 16.11
CA GLY A 39 7.73 -3.97 16.39
C GLY A 39 8.48 -2.72 15.95
N ASP A 40 9.42 -2.91 15.03
CA ASP A 40 10.30 -1.87 14.50
C ASP A 40 9.78 -1.21 13.22
N GLY A 41 8.56 -1.54 12.77
CA GLY A 41 8.00 -1.09 11.51
C GLY A 41 6.73 -0.27 11.68
N LEU A 42 6.65 0.83 10.93
CA LEU A 42 5.42 1.56 10.66
C LEU A 42 5.03 1.31 9.20
N GLY A 43 3.79 0.89 8.99
CA GLY A 43 3.20 0.68 7.68
C GLY A 43 1.96 1.52 7.51
N GLU A 44 1.88 2.26 6.41
CA GLU A 44 0.73 3.10 6.11
C GLU A 44 0.22 2.84 4.68
N SER A 45 -1.07 3.00 4.47
CA SER A 45 -1.66 3.05 3.14
C SER A 45 -2.58 4.25 2.99
N LEU A 46 -2.41 4.98 1.89
CA LEU A 46 -3.28 6.10 1.54
C LEU A 46 -4.34 5.61 0.57
N HIS A 47 -5.60 5.78 0.91
CA HIS A 47 -6.76 5.30 0.16
C HIS A 47 -7.65 6.47 -0.29
N GLN A 48 -8.45 6.24 -1.32
CA GLN A 48 -9.53 7.14 -1.74
C GLN A 48 -10.76 6.32 -2.13
N VAL A 49 -11.95 6.93 -1.97
CA VAL A 49 -13.21 6.39 -2.49
C VAL A 49 -13.52 7.10 -3.80
N GLN A 50 -13.43 6.39 -4.92
CA GLN A 50 -13.65 6.91 -6.28
C GLN A 50 -14.86 6.24 -6.93
N ILE A 51 -15.55 6.93 -7.84
CA ILE A 51 -16.60 6.32 -8.67
C ILE A 51 -15.93 5.65 -9.86
N ILE A 52 -15.97 4.32 -9.91
CA ILE A 52 -15.44 3.50 -11.00
C ILE A 52 -16.58 2.57 -11.44
N ASP A 53 -16.90 2.55 -12.73
CA ASP A 53 -18.02 1.78 -13.29
C ASP A 53 -19.34 2.00 -12.52
N ASP A 54 -19.68 3.29 -12.29
CA ASP A 54 -20.86 3.77 -11.56
C ASP A 54 -20.98 3.27 -10.10
N LYS A 55 -19.88 2.78 -9.52
CA LYS A 55 -19.84 2.27 -8.14
C LYS A 55 -18.78 3.00 -7.32
N PRO A 56 -19.07 3.29 -6.03
CA PRO A 56 -18.06 3.77 -5.11
C PRO A 56 -17.10 2.63 -4.77
N ILE A 57 -15.84 2.78 -5.18
CA ILE A 57 -14.75 1.83 -4.89
C ILE A 57 -13.75 2.53 -3.99
N GLU A 58 -13.47 1.94 -2.84
CA GLU A 58 -12.32 2.33 -2.04
C GLU A 58 -11.09 1.56 -2.48
N GLY A 59 -10.02 2.27 -2.82
CA GLY A 59 -8.77 1.65 -3.23
C GLY A 59 -7.54 2.44 -2.78
N PRO A 60 -6.37 1.78 -2.72
CA PRO A 60 -5.11 2.40 -2.37
C PRO A 60 -4.60 3.30 -3.51
N VAL A 61 -4.11 4.47 -3.14
CA VAL A 61 -3.35 5.40 -3.99
C VAL A 61 -1.86 5.18 -3.82
N CYS A 62 -1.40 4.90 -2.60
CA CYS A 62 -0.02 4.51 -2.33
C CYS A 62 0.11 3.67 -1.05
N TYR A 63 1.24 2.95 -0.98
CA TYR A 63 1.70 2.26 0.22
C TYR A 63 2.96 2.96 0.70
N ILE A 64 3.06 3.17 2.01
CA ILE A 64 4.17 3.85 2.67
C ILE A 64 4.70 2.89 3.75
N THR A 65 6.00 2.87 3.93
CA THR A 65 6.62 2.11 5.01
C THR A 65 7.82 2.86 5.54
N ARG A 66 7.97 2.82 6.86
CA ARG A 66 9.10 3.42 7.57
C ARG A 66 9.58 2.49 8.66
N ALA A 67 10.89 2.21 8.68
CA ALA A 67 11.52 1.56 9.81
C ALA A 67 11.69 2.56 10.96
N ASN A 68 11.40 2.12 12.19
CA ASN A 68 11.68 2.87 13.39
C ASN A 68 13.17 2.75 13.71
N LEU A 69 13.93 3.81 13.44
CA LEU A 69 15.37 3.80 13.66
C LEU A 69 15.75 3.75 15.15
N ALA A 70 14.83 4.12 16.06
CA ALA A 70 15.07 4.14 17.50
C ALA A 70 15.31 2.75 18.11
N SER A 71 14.86 1.67 17.47
CA SER A 71 15.16 0.30 17.90
C SER A 71 16.39 -0.32 17.22
N ILE A 72 16.91 0.33 16.17
CA ILE A 72 18.10 -0.12 15.44
C ILE A 72 19.37 0.50 16.05
N VAL A 73 19.26 1.71 16.57
CA VAL A 73 20.32 2.38 17.33
C VAL A 73 19.98 2.15 18.81
N GLY A 74 20.46 1.04 19.38
CA GLY A 74 20.19 0.72 20.78
C GLY A 74 20.64 1.85 21.71
N ASP A 75 19.68 2.39 22.48
CA ASP A 75 19.95 3.14 23.71
C ASP A 75 20.40 2.19 24.83
#